data_AF-A0AA41WNA3-F1
#
_entry.id   AF-A0AA41WNA3-F1
#
_cell.length_a   1.000
_cell.length_b   1.000
_cell.length_c   1.000
_cell.angle_alpha   90.00
_cell.angle_beta   90.00
_cell.angle_gamma   90.00
#
_symmetry.space_group_name_H-M   'P 1'
#
loop_
_entity.id
_entity.type
_entity.pdbx_description
1 polymer ?
#
loop_
_entity_poly.entity_id
_entity_poly.type
_entity_poly.pdbx_seq_one_letter_code
_entity_poly.pdbx_strand_id
1 'polypeptide(L)'
;METVNYDLVLADMYRIEGGLLCGSHAEIAIMDGEVEVDRIHRRGKLWESSYCIPYQGKPGLTAVLLSGKCQVRFGVAGAAHHG
;
A
#
# COMPACT_ATOMS: atom_id res chain seq x y z
N MET A 1 21.78 8.76 -8.88
CA MET A 1 21.16 7.49 -8.44
C MET A 1 20.00 7.21 -9.36
N GLU A 2 19.90 6.00 -9.88
CA GLU A 2 18.75 5.60 -10.70
C GLU A 2 17.56 5.32 -9.78
N THR A 3 16.40 5.87 -10.14
CA THR A 3 15.15 5.69 -9.40
C THR A 3 14.15 5.00 -10.30
N VAL A 4 13.30 4.17 -9.73
CA VAL A 4 12.19 3.51 -10.41
C VAL A 4 10.86 4.00 -9.82
N ASN A 5 9.82 3.97 -10.66
CA ASN A 5 8.47 4.27 -10.23
C ASN A 5 7.80 2.98 -9.77
N TYR A 6 7.05 3.08 -8.69
CA TYR A 6 6.27 2.01 -8.09
C TYR A 6 4.80 2.42 -8.00
N ASP A 7 3.92 1.44 -8.10
CA ASP A 7 2.51 1.57 -7.79
C ASP A 7 2.22 0.90 -6.45
N LEU A 8 1.84 1.70 -5.46
CA LEU A 8 1.31 1.23 -4.18
C LEU A 8 -0.22 1.18 -4.28
N VAL A 9 -0.76 -0.02 -4.44
CA VAL A 9 -2.20 -0.25 -4.53
C VAL A 9 -2.75 -0.69 -3.18
N LEU A 10 -3.72 0.06 -2.68
CA LEU A 10 -4.46 -0.23 -1.46
C LEU A 10 -5.89 -0.63 -1.82
N ALA A 11 -6.37 -1.76 -1.29
CA ALA A 11 -7.75 -2.22 -1.46
C ALA A 11 -8.35 -2.67 -0.13
N ASP A 12 -9.68 -2.82 -0.08
CA ASP A 12 -10.42 -3.31 1.09
C ASP A 12 -10.10 -2.58 2.41
N MET A 13 -9.93 -1.25 2.34
CA MET A 13 -9.67 -0.42 3.51
C MET A 13 -10.98 -0.08 4.24
N TYR A 14 -11.58 -1.09 4.86
CA TYR A 14 -12.80 -0.97 5.64
C TYR A 14 -12.81 -1.95 6.83
N ARG A 15 -13.69 -1.69 7.79
CA ARG A 15 -14.02 -2.64 8.86
C ARG A 15 -15.53 -2.73 9.03
N ILE A 16 -16.00 -3.88 9.52
CA ILE A 16 -17.42 -4.09 9.83
C ILE A 16 -17.57 -4.06 11.34
N GLU A 17 -18.36 -3.12 11.85
CA GLU A 17 -18.69 -2.99 13.27
C GLU A 17 -20.21 -2.98 13.45
N GLY A 18 -20.75 -3.95 14.19
CA GLY A 18 -22.20 -4.05 14.41
C GLY A 18 -23.03 -4.19 13.13
N GLY A 19 -22.47 -4.78 12.07
CA GLY A 19 -23.13 -4.89 10.76
C GLY A 19 -23.03 -3.64 9.88
N LEU A 20 -22.36 -2.59 10.36
CA LEU A 20 -22.15 -1.35 9.61
C LEU A 20 -20.73 -1.29 9.04
N LEU A 21 -20.62 -0.75 7.83
CA LEU A 21 -19.34 -0.55 7.18
C LEU A 21 -18.69 0.77 7.61
N CYS A 22 -17.62 0.67 8.37
CA CYS A 22 -16.83 1.79 8.88
C CYS A 22 -15.53 1.94 8.09
N GLY A 23 -15.02 3.17 8.02
CA GLY A 23 -13.69 3.42 7.50
C GLY A 23 -12.62 2.74 8.36
N SER A 24 -11.52 2.35 7.73
CA SER A 24 -10.35 1.77 8.38
C SER A 24 -9.16 2.74 8.36
N HIS A 25 -8.10 2.35 9.04
CA HIS A 25 -6.78 2.96 8.96
C HIS A 25 -5.80 1.91 8.42
N ALA A 26 -4.77 2.35 7.73
CA ALA A 26 -3.66 1.53 7.27
C ALA A 26 -2.35 2.30 7.45
N GLU A 27 -1.37 1.63 8.04
CA GLU A 27 0.00 2.11 8.15
C GLU A 27 0.90 1.20 7.33
N ILE A 28 1.50 1.74 6.27
CA ILE A 28 2.38 0.99 5.37
C ILE A 28 3.81 1.52 5.52
N ALA A 29 4.75 0.64 5.85
CA ALA A 29 6.18 0.92 5.78
C ALA A 29 6.70 0.62 4.38
N ILE A 30 7.51 1.53 3.83
CA ILE A 30 8.36 1.26 2.68
C ILE A 30 9.73 0.83 3.22
N MET A 31 10.14 -0.37 2.82
CA MET A 31 11.32 -1.04 3.34
C MET A 31 12.39 -1.14 2.27
N ASP A 32 13.62 -0.88 2.68
CA ASP A 32 14.85 -1.20 1.98
C ASP A 32 15.54 -2.38 2.69
N GLY A 33 15.23 -3.59 2.25
CA GLY A 33 15.57 -4.80 3.01
C GLY A 33 14.87 -4.78 4.36
N GLU A 34 15.65 -4.70 5.44
CA GLU A 34 15.12 -4.65 6.82
C GLU A 34 15.00 -3.22 7.38
N VAL A 35 15.41 -2.20 6.62
CA VAL A 35 15.40 -0.80 7.07
C VAL A 35 14.14 -0.10 6.54
N GLU A 36 13.36 0.48 7.45
CA GLU A 36 12.27 1.38 7.06
C GLU A 36 12.85 2.68 6.51
N VAL A 37 12.46 3.05 5.29
CA VAL A 37 12.91 4.28 4.63
C VAL A 37 11.80 5.33 4.51
N ASP A 38 10.53 4.89 4.56
CA ASP A 38 9.38 5.78 4.54
C ASP A 38 8.15 5.11 5.17
N ARG A 39 7.15 5.90 5.55
CA ARG A 39 5.89 5.44 6.12
C ARG A 39 4.70 6.20 5.60
N ILE A 40 3.76 5.45 5.04
CA ILE A 40 2.52 5.97 4.48
C ILE A 40 1.36 5.68 5.43
N HIS A 41 0.67 6.74 5.84
CA HIS A 41 -0.55 6.65 6.65
C HIS A 41 -1.77 6.94 5.77
N ARG A 42 -2.78 6.07 5.86
CA ARG A 42 -4.03 6.22 5.12
C ARG A 42 -5.21 5.91 6.02
N ARG A 43 -6.18 6.82 6.02
CA ARG A 43 -7.45 6.67 6.72
C ARG A 43 -8.57 6.92 5.72
N GLY A 44 -9.62 6.11 5.80
CA GLY A 44 -10.78 6.28 4.93
C GLY A 44 -11.59 5.02 4.81
N LYS A 45 -12.56 5.05 3.90
CA LYS A 45 -13.42 3.91 3.59
C LYS A 45 -13.24 3.61 2.10
N LEU A 46 -12.51 2.55 1.79
CA LEU A 46 -12.41 2.01 0.42
C LEU A 46 -13.20 0.70 0.38
N TRP A 47 -14.42 0.75 -0.13
CA TRP A 47 -15.26 -0.41 -0.38
C TRP A 47 -15.24 -0.70 -1.87
N GLU A 48 -14.88 -1.92 -2.27
CA GLU A 48 -14.98 -2.39 -3.67
C GLU A 48 -14.19 -1.53 -4.67
N SER A 49 -13.19 -0.82 -4.18
CA SER A 49 -12.34 0.06 -4.96
C SER A 49 -10.90 -0.04 -4.47
N SER A 50 -9.97 0.06 -5.41
CA SER A 50 -8.55 0.19 -5.14
C SER A 50 -8.11 1.64 -5.29
N TYR A 51 -7.20 2.08 -4.44
CA TYR A 51 -6.54 3.37 -4.53
C TYR A 51 -5.07 3.14 -4.85
N CYS A 52 -4.58 3.74 -5.94
CA CYS A 52 -3.18 3.68 -6.32
C CYS A 52 -2.45 4.95 -5.88
N ILE A 53 -1.28 4.77 -5.27
CA ILE A 53 -0.38 5.85 -4.87
C ILE A 53 0.92 5.65 -5.67
N PRO A 54 1.26 6.58 -6.57
CA PRO A 54 2.56 6.53 -7.24
C PRO A 54 3.66 6.80 -6.22
N TYR A 55 4.75 6.02 -6.29
CA TYR A 55 5.89 6.16 -5.40
C TYR A 55 7.19 6.07 -6.21
N GLN A 56 8.11 7.00 -6.00
CA GLN A 56 9.41 6.98 -6.69
C GLN A 56 10.51 6.68 -5.67
N GLY A 57 11.33 5.69 -5.95
CA GLY A 57 12.38 5.26 -5.02
C GLY A 57 13.48 4.48 -5.72
N LYS A 58 14.44 4.00 -4.92
CA LYS A 58 15.49 3.11 -5.43
C LYS A 58 14.89 1.75 -5.83
N PRO A 59 15.53 0.99 -6.73
CA PRO A 59 15.13 -0.39 -7.01
C PRO A 59 15.20 -1.28 -5.75
N GLY A 60 14.36 -2.32 -5.72
CA GLY A 60 14.33 -3.31 -4.65
C GLY A 60 13.54 -2.93 -3.39
N LEU A 61 12.87 -1.79 -3.37
CA LEU A 61 11.97 -1.43 -2.26
C LEU A 61 10.78 -2.39 -2.18
N THR A 62 10.30 -2.61 -0.96
CA THR A 62 9.09 -3.39 -0.67
C THR A 62 8.15 -2.58 0.23
N ALA A 63 6.87 -2.96 0.28
CA ALA A 63 5.89 -2.34 1.17
C ALA A 63 5.31 -3.37 2.13
N VAL A 64 5.24 -3.02 3.41
CA VAL A 64 4.75 -3.89 4.48
C VAL A 64 3.62 -3.18 5.22
N LEU A 65 2.48 -3.86 5.40
CA LEU A 65 1.39 -3.37 6.24
C LEU A 65 1.77 -3.57 7.71
N LEU A 66 1.98 -2.48 8.45
CA LEU A 66 2.31 -2.50 9.88
C LEU A 66 1.06 -2.64 10.74
N SER A 67 0.00 -1.92 10.38
CA SER A 67 -1.22 -1.82 11.18
C SER A 67 -2.44 -1.56 10.32
N GLY A 68 -3.60 -2.00 10.82
CA GLY A 68 -4.88 -1.80 10.16
C GLY A 68 -5.34 -2.99 9.32
N LYS A 69 -6.37 -2.75 8.52
CA LYS A 69 -6.94 -3.75 7.61
C LYS A 69 -7.09 -3.13 6.23
N CYS A 70 -6.21 -3.56 5.33
CA CYS A 70 -6.27 -3.33 3.88
C CYS A 70 -5.43 -4.40 3.18
N GLN A 71 -5.67 -4.59 1.89
CA GLN A 71 -4.73 -5.30 1.02
C GLN A 71 -3.72 -4.30 0.47
N VAL A 72 -2.44 -4.69 0.47
CA VAL A 72 -1.34 -3.88 -0.06
C VAL A 72 -0.68 -4.65 -1.21
N ARG A 73 -0.59 -4.02 -2.37
CA ARG A 73 0.26 -4.50 -3.48
C ARG A 73 1.24 -3.39 -3.83
N PHE A 74 2.51 -3.74 -3.95
CA PHE A 74 3.57 -2.80 -4.27
C PHE A 74 4.48 -3.42 -5.31
N GLY A 75 4.66 -2.73 -6.42
CA GLY A 75 5.45 -3.23 -7.55
C GLY A 75 5.88 -2.10 -8.46
N VAL A 76 6.87 -2.37 -9.32
CA VAL A 76 7.36 -1.39 -10.29
C VAL A 76 6.22 -1.05 -11.27
N ALA A 77 5.95 0.24 -11.44
CA ALA A 77 4.91 0.73 -12.33
C ALA A 77 5.14 0.22 -13.76
N GLY A 78 4.12 -0.39 -14.37
CA GLY A 78 4.21 -0.98 -15.71
C GLY A 78 4.83 -2.37 -15.79
N ALA A 79 5.28 -2.96 -14.67
CA ALA A 79 5.60 -4.39 -14.63
C ALA A 79 4.30 -5.20 -14.63
N ALA A 80 3.81 -5.57 -15.82
CA ALA A 80 2.71 -6.52 -15.93
C ALA A 80 3.13 -7.83 -15.22
N HIS A 81 2.36 -8.25 -14.22
CA HIS A 81 2.48 -9.59 -13.65
C HIS A 81 2.14 -10.62 -14.73
N HIS A 82 3.11 -10.98 -15.56
CA HIS A 82 3.07 -12.22 -16.35
C HIS A 82 3.49 -13.34 -15.39
N GLY A 83 2.49 -14.01 -14.81
CA GLY A 83 2.62 -15.25 -14.07
C GLY A 83 1.45 -16.15 -14.43
#